data_AF-A0A9P6WST2-F1
#
_entry.id   AF-A0A9P6WST2-F1
#
_cell.length_a   1.000
_cell.length_b   1.000
_cell.length_c   1.000
_cell.angle_alpha   90.00
_cell.angle_beta   90.00
_cell.angle_gamma   90.00
#
_symmetry.space_group_name_H-M   'P 1'
#
loop_
_entity.id
_entity.type
_entity.pdbx_description
1 polymer ?
#
loop_
_entity_poly.entity_id
_entity_poly.type
_entity_poly.pdbx_seq_one_letter_code
_entity_poly.pdbx_strand_id
1 'polypeptide(L)' 'MRTKYRIDTFQKTYFVIDSFAQLMQATSPDFTPIYAALADQAHLPAGDVQADDRVFQAGTGEGWADGGDV' A
#
# COMPACT_ATOMS: atom_id res chain seq x y z
N MET A 1 -4.97 1.20 3.93
CA MET A 1 -4.45 2.53 4.30
C MET A 1 -3.39 2.44 5.40
N ARG A 2 -2.49 1.45 5.34
CA ARG A 2 -1.46 1.21 6.39
C ARG A 2 -0.06 0.90 5.82
N THR A 3 0.10 0.97 4.50
CA THR A 3 1.38 0.74 3.82
C THR A 3 2.17 2.03 3.79
N LYS A 4 3.40 1.99 4.29
CA LYS A 4 4.35 3.11 4.23
C LYS A 4 4.80 3.38 2.79
N TYR A 5 5.40 4.53 2.56
CA TYR A 5 5.93 4.92 1.24
C TYR A 5 7.25 5.67 1.36
N ARG A 6 7.90 5.92 0.22
CA ARG A 6 9.08 6.79 0.12
C ARG A 6 8.83 7.91 -0.87
N ILE A 7 9.46 9.06 -0.66
CA ILE A 7 9.27 10.24 -1.52
C ILE A 7 10.47 10.54 -2.41
N ASP A 8 11.64 9.96 -2.11
CA ASP A 8 12.94 10.30 -2.68
C ASP A 8 13.54 9.17 -3.54
N THR A 9 12.78 8.11 -3.79
CA THR A 9 13.20 6.97 -4.61
C THR A 9 12.02 6.35 -5.36
N PHE A 10 12.31 5.43 -6.27
CA PHE A 10 11.28 4.65 -6.94
C PHE A 10 10.47 3.84 -5.93
N GLN A 11 9.16 3.74 -6.18
CA GLN A 11 8.29 2.99 -5.29
C GLN A 11 8.58 1.50 -5.39
N LYS A 12 8.63 0.83 -4.24
CA LYS A 12 8.76 -0.64 -4.17
C LYS A 12 7.47 -1.34 -4.59
N THR A 13 6.33 -0.68 -4.39
CA THR A 13 4.99 -1.22 -4.64
C THR A 13 4.14 -0.21 -5.41
N TYR A 14 3.42 -0.71 -6.42
CA TYR A 14 2.42 0.06 -7.16
C TYR A 14 1.06 -0.64 -7.02
N PHE A 15 0.05 0.12 -6.60
CA PHE A 15 -1.32 -0.39 -6.52
C PHE A 15 -2.00 -0.25 -7.88
N VAL A 16 -2.55 -1.37 -8.36
CA VAL A 16 -3.25 -1.44 -9.65
C VAL A 16 -4.75 -1.47 -9.42
N ILE A 17 -5.46 -0.55 -10.06
CA ILE A 17 -6.92 -0.52 -10.11
C ILE A 17 -7.40 -0.96 -11.50
N ASP A 18 -8.54 -1.64 -11.54
CA ASP A 18 -9.16 -2.11 -12.78
C ASP A 18 -9.82 -0.94 -13.56
N SER A 19 -10.26 0.10 -12.85
CA SER A 19 -10.87 1.29 -13.45
C SER A 19 -10.93 2.48 -12.49
N PHE A 20 -11.13 3.69 -13.02
CA PHE A 20 -11.41 4.87 -12.18
C PHE A 20 -12.72 4.74 -11.39
N ALA A 21 -13.71 4.02 -11.91
CA ALA A 21 -14.96 3.78 -11.19
C ALA A 21 -14.74 2.99 -9.89
N GLN A 22 -13.81 2.02 -9.91
CA GLN A 22 -13.41 1.26 -8.71
C GLN A 22 -12.86 2.20 -7.63
N LEU A 23 -11.99 3.15 -8.00
CA LEU A 23 -11.43 4.12 -7.06
C LEU A 23 -12.54 4.96 -6.42
N MET A 24 -13.44 5.51 -7.24
CA MET A 24 -14.56 6.34 -6.76
C MET A 24 -15.47 5.57 -5.80
N GLN A 25 -15.77 4.30 -6.12
CA GLN A 25 -16.60 3.44 -5.26
C GLN A 25 -15.88 3.12 -3.94
N ALA A 26 -14.59 2.81 -3.98
CA ALA A 26 -13.80 2.52 -2.79
C ALA A 26 -13.69 3.72 -1.84
N THR A 27 -13.76 4.94 -2.37
CA THR A 27 -13.71 6.19 -1.58
C THR A 27 -15.08 6.77 -1.22
N SER A 28 -16.18 6.11 -1.61
CA SER A 28 -17.54 6.56 -1.30
C SER A 28 -18.00 6.33 0.15
N PRO A 29 -17.61 5.25 0.85
CA PRO A 29 -18.03 5.02 2.23
C PRO A 29 -17.46 6.03 3.23
N ASP A 30 -18.05 6.09 4.42
CA ASP A 30 -17.44 6.80 5.56
C ASP A 30 -16.18 6.07 6.05
N PHE A 31 -15.05 6.77 6.08
CA PHE A 31 -13.76 6.21 6.48
C PHE A 31 -13.53 6.25 8.00
N THR A 32 -14.36 6.94 8.77
CA THR A 32 -14.25 7.06 10.24
C THR A 32 -14.08 5.71 10.94
N PRO A 33 -14.96 4.70 10.72
CA PRO A 33 -14.78 3.38 11.35
C PRO A 33 -13.52 2.65 10.86
N ILE A 34 -13.08 2.91 9.63
CA ILE A 34 -11.88 2.29 9.07
C ILE A 34 -10.63 2.85 9.76
N TYR A 35 -10.55 4.17 9.95
CA TYR A 35 -9.45 4.80 10.67
C TYR A 35 -9.40 4.38 12.14
N ALA A 36 -10.56 4.28 12.80
CA ALA A 36 -10.63 3.78 14.16
C ALA A 36 -10.07 2.35 14.27
N ALA A 37 -10.40 1.47 13.32
CA ALA A 37 -9.89 0.10 13.30
C ALA A 37 -8.37 0.02 12.99
N LEU A 38 -7.84 0.97 12.23
CA LEU A 38 -6.43 1.00 11.83
C LEU A 38 -5.50 1.65 12.86
N ALA A 39 -6.03 2.48 13.77
CA ALA A 39 -5.22 3.31 14.68
C ALA A 39 -4.23 2.50 15.54
N ASP A 40 -4.63 1.30 15.99
CA ASP A 40 -3.81 0.44 16.83
C ASP A 40 -3.04 -0.65 16.04
N GLN A 41 -3.15 -0.65 14.71
CA GLN A 41 -2.49 -1.65 13.87
C GLN A 41 -1.10 -1.17 13.44
N ALA A 42 -0.16 -2.12 13.37
CA ALA A 42 1.17 -1.83 12.84
C ALA A 42 1.10 -1.43 11.35
N HIS A 43 1.91 -0.43 10.99
CA HIS A 43 2.13 -0.08 9.59
C HIS A 43 2.94 -1.16 8.88
N LEU A 44 2.62 -1.37 7.60
CA LEU A 44 3.34 -2.28 6.72
C LEU A 44 4.49 -1.54 6.02
N PRO A 45 5.70 -2.11 5.94
CA PRO A 45 6.77 -1.60 5.08
C PRO A 45 6.34 -1.43 3.62
N ALA A 46 6.99 -0.53 2.89
CA ALA A 46 6.60 -0.14 1.54
C ALA A 46 6.71 -1.28 0.50
N GLY A 47 7.53 -2.29 0.77
CA GLY A 47 7.75 -3.44 -0.12
C GLY A 47 7.14 -4.76 0.37
N ASP A 48 6.39 -4.75 1.48
CA ASP A 48 5.86 -5.98 2.07
C ASP A 48 4.59 -6.45 1.35
N VAL A 49 4.66 -7.65 0.77
CA VAL A 49 3.52 -8.35 0.15
C VAL A 49 2.74 -9.09 1.22
N GLN A 50 1.42 -8.87 1.28
CA GLN A 50 0.51 -9.58 2.18
C GLN A 50 -0.03 -10.87 1.55
N ALA A 51 -0.47 -11.82 2.37
CA ALA A 51 -0.97 -13.11 1.90
C ALA A 51 -2.22 -12.99 1.00
N ASP A 52 -2.98 -11.92 1.20
CA ASP A 52 -4.21 -11.54 0.52
C ASP A 52 -3.97 -10.62 -0.70
N ASP A 53 -2.73 -10.22 -0.97
CA ASP A 53 -2.41 -9.39 -2.14
C ASP A 53 -2.42 -10.21 -3.43
N ARG A 54 -3.09 -9.67 -4.45
CA ARG A 54 -2.95 -10.17 -5.82
C ARG A 54 -1.73 -9.53 -6.49
N VAL A 55 -0.62 -10.27 -6.50
CA VAL A 55 0.64 -9.82 -7.11
C VAL A 55 0.66 -10.12 -8.61
N PHE A 56 0.84 -9.08 -9.44
CA PHE A 56 1.03 -9.24 -10.88
C PHE A 56 2.49 -9.51 -11.23
N GLN A 57 3.44 -8.82 -10.58
CA GLN A 57 4.88 -9.01 -10.72
C GLN A 57 5.58 -8.65 -9.40
N ALA A 58 6.39 -9.56 -8.87
CA ALA A 58 7.15 -9.33 -7.63
C ALA A 58 8.49 -8.61 -7.88
N GLY A 59 9.02 -8.67 -9.11
CA GLY A 59 10.37 -8.20 -9.42
C GLY A 59 11.45 -8.99 -8.68
N THR A 60 12.68 -8.49 -8.71
CA THR A 60 13.84 -9.10 -8.04
C THR A 60 14.21 -8.43 -6.71
N GLY A 61 13.69 -7.22 -6.46
CA GLY A 61 14.06 -6.41 -5.30
C GLY A 61 15.48 -5.85 -5.33
N GLU A 62 16.22 -6.01 -6.42
CA GLU A 62 17.61 -5.57 -6.52
C GLU A 62 17.72 -4.04 -6.49
N GLY A 63 18.64 -3.53 -5.65
CA GLY A 63 18.84 -2.09 -5.46
C GLY A 63 17.85 -1.42 -4.51
N TRP A 64 16.99 -2.18 -3.83
CA TRP A 64 16.11 -1.63 -2.81
C TRP A 64 16.90 -1.27 -1.54
N ALA A 65 16.72 -0.05 -1.05
CA ALA A 65 17.28 0.32 0.26
C ALA A 65 16.39 -0.25 1.39
N ASP A 66 16.99 -0.75 2.47
CA ASP A 66 16.28 -1.50 3.54
C ASP A 66 15.59 -0.62 4.60
N GLY A 67 15.63 0.71 4.49
CA GLY A 67 14.98 1.62 5.45
C GLY A 67 14.63 3.00 4.88
N GLY A 68 13.96 3.83 5.68
CA GLY A 68 13.50 5.17 5.26
C GLY A 68 12.03 5.22 4.80
N ASP A 69 11.26 4.18 5.08
CA ASP A 69 9.82 4.16 4.85
C ASP A 69 9.13 5.12 5.83
N VAL A 70 8.30 6.02 5.28
CA VAL A 70 7.51 7.02 6.00
C VAL A 70 6.11 6.49 6.26
#